data_AF-A0A7R9USS2-F1
#
_entry.id   AF-A0A7R9USS2-F1
#
_cell.length_a   1.000
_cell.length_b   1.000
_cell.length_c   1.000
_cell.angle_alpha   90.00
_cell.angle_beta   90.00
_cell.angle_gamma   90.00
#
_symmetry.space_group_name_H-M   'P 1'
#
loop_
_entity.id
_entity.type
_entity.pdbx_description
1 polymer ?
#
loop_
_entity_poly.entity_id
_entity_poly.type
_entity_poly.pdbx_seq_one_letter_code
_entity_poly.pdbx_strand_id
1 'polypeptide(L)'
;DEPLYAHYLRECPAVYRPYRAELLAANPSDGASVVRDVLLARRETPLVFFKHIVKQALNLDMSWAGAPGLRHVILVRHPLRMLVSFGTSTDWLPPEKATLDELSLPQLAAMHAKLSELCERPP
;
A
#
# COMPACT_ATOMS: atom_id res chain seq x y z
N ASP A 1 -5.86 -6.78 -6.59
CA ASP A 1 -6.14 -6.28 -5.23
C ASP A 1 -5.13 -5.20 -4.84
N GLU A 2 -3.82 -5.49 -4.84
CA GLU A 2 -2.76 -4.57 -4.39
C GLU A 2 -1.83 -4.12 -5.54
N PRO A 3 -2.29 -3.28 -6.48
CA PRO A 3 -1.57 -3.02 -7.73
C PRO A 3 -0.19 -2.35 -7.57
N LEU A 4 0.08 -1.70 -6.44
CA LEU A 4 1.35 -1.03 -6.14
C LEU A 4 2.37 -1.91 -5.42
N TYR A 5 2.05 -3.17 -5.14
CA TYR A 5 2.95 -4.02 -4.35
C TYR A 5 4.25 -4.35 -5.09
N ALA A 6 4.18 -4.62 -6.39
CA ALA A 6 5.37 -4.87 -7.21
C ALA A 6 6.27 -3.64 -7.30
N HIS A 7 5.68 -2.44 -7.36
CA HIS A 7 6.42 -1.19 -7.27
C HIS A 7 7.21 -1.10 -5.97
N TYR A 8 6.58 -1.30 -4.82
CA TYR A 8 7.30 -1.27 -3.54
C TYR A 8 8.41 -2.30 -3.44
N LEU A 9 8.20 -3.55 -3.90
CA LEU A 9 9.28 -4.53 -3.90
C LEU A 9 10.44 -4.11 -4.80
N ARG A 10 10.18 -3.45 -5.93
CA ARG A 10 11.22 -2.87 -6.79
C ARG A 10 12.01 -1.77 -6.07
N GLU A 11 11.33 -0.84 -5.40
CA GLU A 11 11.96 0.25 -4.64
C GLU A 11 12.72 -0.25 -3.39
N CYS A 12 12.36 -1.42 -2.86
CA CYS A 12 12.95 -2.02 -1.67
C CYS A 12 13.56 -3.41 -1.98
N PRO A 13 14.72 -3.48 -2.65
CA PRO A 13 15.33 -4.76 -3.04
C PRO A 13 15.77 -5.61 -1.84
N ALA A 14 16.08 -4.99 -0.70
CA ALA A 14 16.45 -5.68 0.52
C ALA A 14 15.26 -6.36 1.23
N VAL A 15 14.02 -6.03 0.85
CA VAL A 15 12.83 -6.64 1.46
C VAL A 15 12.61 -8.03 0.86
N TYR A 16 12.76 -9.04 1.72
CA TYR A 16 12.50 -10.42 1.37
C TYR A 16 10.99 -10.72 1.35
N ARG A 17 10.56 -11.43 0.31
CA ARG A 17 9.26 -12.11 0.22
C ARG A 17 9.49 -13.44 -0.50
N PRO A 18 8.91 -14.56 -0.02
CA PRO A 18 9.11 -15.85 -0.65
C PRO A 18 8.63 -15.88 -2.11
N TYR A 19 7.56 -15.13 -2.42
CA TYR A 19 6.95 -15.01 -3.75
C TYR A 19 7.42 -13.78 -4.55
N ARG A 20 8.58 -13.18 -4.20
CA ARG A 20 9.05 -11.91 -4.82
C ARG A 20 9.15 -11.99 -6.34
N ALA A 21 9.83 -13.02 -6.85
CA ALA A 21 10.08 -13.16 -8.28
C ALA A 21 8.78 -13.34 -9.07
N GLU A 22 7.88 -14.20 -8.58
CA GLU A 22 6.56 -14.42 -9.15
C GLU A 22 5.72 -13.13 -9.18
N LEU A 23 5.73 -12.37 -8.08
CA LEU A 23 4.98 -11.13 -7.98
C LEU A 23 5.49 -10.06 -8.94
N LEU A 24 6.81 -9.91 -9.06
CA LEU A 24 7.44 -8.95 -9.98
C LEU A 24 7.27 -9.35 -11.45
N ALA A 25 7.21 -10.65 -11.76
CA ALA A 25 6.96 -11.13 -13.11
C ALA A 25 5.48 -10.96 -13.52
N ALA A 26 4.55 -11.15 -12.58
CA ALA A 26 3.12 -11.09 -12.85
C ALA A 26 2.53 -9.67 -12.85
N ASN A 27 3.21 -8.68 -12.27
CA ASN A 27 2.65 -7.34 -12.06
C ASN A 27 3.60 -6.23 -12.54
N PRO A 28 3.05 -5.14 -13.12
CA PRO A 28 3.84 -3.95 -13.43
C PRO A 28 4.46 -3.37 -12.16
N SER A 29 5.77 -3.09 -12.21
CA SER A 29 6.53 -2.54 -11.09
C SER A 29 6.82 -1.05 -11.23
N ASP A 30 6.49 -0.44 -12.36
CA ASP A 30 6.56 1.02 -12.53
C ASP A 30 5.36 1.72 -11.92
N GLY A 31 5.55 2.25 -10.70
CA GLY A 31 4.47 2.81 -9.91
C GLY A 31 3.74 3.99 -10.58
N ALA A 32 4.45 4.84 -11.32
CA ALA A 32 3.82 5.93 -12.08
C ALA A 32 2.88 5.39 -13.18
N SER A 33 3.32 4.36 -13.90
CA SER A 33 2.47 3.67 -14.88
C SER A 33 1.30 2.94 -14.22
N VAL A 34 1.50 2.32 -13.05
CA VAL A 34 0.39 1.70 -12.30
C VAL A 34 -0.66 2.73 -11.87
N VAL A 35 -0.25 3.90 -11.37
CA VAL A 35 -1.18 4.96 -11.01
C VAL A 35 -2.01 5.38 -12.23
N ARG A 36 -1.36 5.68 -13.35
CA ARG A 36 -2.02 6.14 -14.58
C ARG A 36 -2.92 5.08 -15.20
N ASP A 37 -2.38 3.87 -15.41
CA ASP A 37 -2.99 2.84 -16.26
C ASP A 37 -3.87 1.88 -15.44
N VAL A 38 -3.72 1.85 -14.12
CA VAL A 38 -4.53 1.02 -13.23
C VAL A 38 -5.39 1.89 -12.32
N LEU A 39 -4.81 2.68 -11.41
CA LEU A 39 -5.61 3.35 -10.37
C LEU A 39 -6.56 4.40 -10.94
N LEU A 40 -6.11 5.18 -11.93
CA LEU A 40 -6.88 6.25 -12.56
C LEU A 40 -7.58 5.83 -13.86
N ALA A 41 -7.42 4.56 -14.28
CA ALA A 41 -7.98 4.09 -15.53
C ALA A 41 -9.52 4.21 -15.55
N ARG A 42 -10.07 4.61 -16.69
CA ARG A 42 -11.51 4.57 -16.91
C ARG A 42 -12.01 3.14 -16.89
N ARG A 43 -13.19 2.93 -16.29
CA ARG A 43 -13.82 1.62 -16.16
C ARG A 43 -15.29 1.71 -16.49
N GLU A 44 -15.82 0.64 -17.06
CA GLU A 44 -17.25 0.48 -17.32
C GLU A 44 -18.02 0.18 -16.03
N THR A 45 -17.34 -0.42 -15.04
CA THR A 45 -17.90 -0.68 -13.72
C THR A 45 -18.01 0.60 -12.91
N PRO A 46 -19.10 0.81 -12.16
CA PRO A 46 -19.32 2.04 -11.39
C PRO A 46 -18.37 2.18 -10.18
N LEU A 47 -17.83 1.06 -9.67
CA LEU A 47 -16.95 1.04 -8.52
C LEU A 47 -15.85 -0.01 -8.71
N VAL A 48 -14.63 0.34 -8.33
CA VAL A 48 -13.50 -0.58 -8.18
C VAL A 48 -12.86 -0.32 -6.83
N PHE A 49 -12.40 -1.39 -6.19
CA PHE A 49 -11.70 -1.32 -4.91
C PHE A 49 -10.27 -1.81 -5.08
N PHE A 50 -9.32 -1.07 -4.50
CA PHE A 50 -7.91 -1.45 -4.41
C PHE A 50 -7.50 -1.43 -2.95
N LYS A 51 -6.89 -2.51 -2.50
CA LYS A 51 -6.34 -2.63 -1.16
C LYS A 51 -4.86 -2.30 -1.21
N HIS A 52 -4.39 -1.44 -0.31
CA HIS A 52 -2.98 -1.12 -0.21
C HIS A 52 -2.50 -1.17 1.23
N ILE A 53 -1.29 -1.69 1.42
CA ILE A 53 -0.49 -1.33 2.59
C ILE A 53 0.20 -0.02 2.26
N VAL A 54 0.13 0.96 3.15
CA VAL A 54 0.57 2.34 2.86
C VAL A 54 2.01 2.46 2.32
N LYS A 55 2.93 1.59 2.77
CA LYS A 55 4.31 1.56 2.25
C LYS A 55 4.41 1.21 0.77
N GLN A 56 3.34 0.69 0.16
CA GLN A 56 3.28 0.42 -1.28
C GLN A 56 3.37 1.69 -2.13
N ALA A 57 3.00 2.85 -1.57
CA ALA A 57 3.08 4.14 -2.25
C ALA A 57 4.42 4.86 -2.02
N LEU A 58 5.47 4.12 -1.60
CA LEU A 58 6.80 4.67 -1.38
C LEU A 58 7.32 5.37 -2.66
N ASN A 59 7.90 6.56 -2.51
CA ASN A 59 8.47 7.35 -3.61
C ASN A 59 7.49 7.72 -4.75
N LEU A 60 6.18 7.61 -4.54
CA LEU A 60 5.20 8.09 -5.51
C LEU A 60 4.85 9.56 -5.27
N ASP A 61 4.68 10.30 -6.36
CA ASP A 61 3.88 11.52 -6.32
C ASP A 61 2.46 11.12 -5.90
N MET A 62 1.90 11.83 -4.93
CA MET A 62 0.57 11.55 -4.38
C MET A 62 -0.47 12.57 -4.85
N SER A 63 -0.12 13.50 -5.73
CA SER A 63 -1.06 14.47 -6.31
C SER A 63 -2.30 13.81 -6.91
N TRP A 64 -2.16 12.60 -7.46
CA TRP A 64 -3.26 11.79 -7.99
C TRP A 64 -4.30 11.37 -6.94
N ALA A 65 -3.96 11.31 -5.65
CA ALA A 65 -4.88 10.84 -4.61
C ALA A 65 -6.08 11.77 -4.42
N GLY A 66 -5.95 13.05 -4.75
CA GLY A 66 -7.04 14.02 -4.76
C GLY A 66 -7.85 14.04 -6.06
N ALA A 67 -7.60 13.13 -7.01
CA ALA A 67 -8.32 13.12 -8.28
C ALA A 67 -9.84 12.90 -8.07
N PRO A 68 -10.69 13.59 -8.85
CA PRO A 68 -12.15 13.43 -8.73
C PRO A 68 -12.60 11.99 -8.86
N GLY A 69 -13.51 11.57 -7.97
CA GLY A 69 -14.06 10.21 -7.96
C GLY A 69 -13.26 9.21 -7.12
N LEU A 70 -12.07 9.55 -6.63
CA LEU A 70 -11.37 8.71 -5.66
C LEU A 70 -11.91 8.91 -4.25
N ARG A 71 -12.01 7.79 -3.52
CA ARG A 71 -12.39 7.77 -2.11
C ARG A 71 -11.47 6.81 -1.37
N HIS A 72 -10.88 7.32 -0.30
CA HIS A 72 -9.92 6.58 0.51
C HIS A 72 -10.58 6.19 1.83
N VAL A 73 -10.25 5.00 2.32
CA VAL A 73 -10.69 4.49 3.61
C VAL A 73 -9.47 3.95 4.32
N ILE A 74 -9.20 4.43 5.53
CA ILE A 74 -8.08 3.96 6.34
C ILE A 74 -8.58 2.97 7.37
N LEU A 75 -8.17 1.71 7.20
CA LEU A 75 -8.43 0.65 8.18
C LEU A 75 -7.29 0.58 9.19
N VAL A 76 -7.58 0.90 10.44
CA VAL A 76 -6.63 0.75 11.56
C VAL A 76 -7.02 -0.40 12.48
N ARG A 77 -6.01 -1.05 13.06
CA ARG A 77 -6.16 -2.03 14.14
C ARG A 77 -5.29 -1.59 15.32
N HIS A 78 -5.69 -1.93 16.53
CA HIS A 78 -4.88 -1.67 17.72
C HIS A 78 -3.45 -2.20 17.50
N PRO A 79 -2.40 -1.36 17.58
CA PRO A 79 -1.08 -1.68 17.07
C PRO A 79 -0.43 -2.85 17.79
N LEU A 80 -0.56 -2.92 19.12
CA LEU A 80 -0.06 -4.06 19.90
C LEU A 80 -0.73 -5.40 19.52
N ARG A 81 -2.03 -5.38 19.17
CA ARG A 81 -2.73 -6.60 18.72
C ARG A 81 -2.29 -7.00 17.31
N MET A 82 -1.98 -6.03 16.47
CA MET A 82 -1.49 -6.26 15.12
C MET A 82 -0.08 -6.87 15.14
N LEU A 83 0.83 -6.35 15.98
CA LEU A 83 2.17 -6.89 16.17
C LEU A 83 2.14 -8.37 16.59
N VAL A 84 1.39 -8.70 17.64
CA VAL A 84 1.25 -10.07 18.13
C VAL A 84 0.67 -10.97 17.04
N SER A 85 -0.44 -10.56 16.42
CA SER A 85 -1.11 -11.34 15.38
C SER A 85 -0.21 -11.61 14.17
N PHE A 86 0.56 -10.62 13.72
CA PHE A 86 1.40 -10.73 12.54
C PHE A 86 2.65 -11.57 12.79
N GLY A 87 3.27 -11.44 13.97
CA GLY A 87 4.43 -12.24 14.37
C GLY A 87 4.11 -13.73 14.54
N THR A 88 2.85 -14.08 14.82
CA THR A 88 2.41 -15.48 14.94
C THR A 88 1.91 -16.09 13.64
N SER A 89 1.49 -15.28 12.67
CA SER A 89 0.80 -15.76 11.46
C SER A 89 1.68 -15.88 10.22
N THR A 90 2.96 -15.50 10.33
CA THR A 90 3.82 -15.23 9.17
C THR A 90 5.09 -16.06 9.23
N ASP A 91 5.04 -17.28 8.69
CA ASP A 91 6.15 -18.26 8.78
C ASP A 91 7.48 -17.77 8.15
N TRP A 92 7.42 -16.85 7.19
CA TRP A 92 8.59 -16.31 6.51
C TRP A 92 9.17 -15.05 7.18
N LEU A 93 8.51 -14.50 8.19
CA LEU A 93 8.97 -13.32 8.90
C LEU A 93 9.33 -13.69 10.35
N PRO A 94 10.60 -13.59 10.74
CA PRO A 94 11.00 -13.83 12.12
C PRO A 94 10.24 -12.89 13.09
N PRO A 95 9.82 -13.36 14.28
CA PRO A 95 9.06 -12.55 15.22
C PRO A 95 9.72 -11.22 15.59
N GLU A 96 11.06 -11.19 15.66
CA GLU A 96 11.85 -9.98 15.93
C GLU A 96 11.77 -8.92 14.83
N LYS A 97 11.31 -9.30 13.63
CA LYS A 97 11.07 -8.40 12.50
C LYS A 97 9.62 -7.91 12.43
N ALA A 98 8.72 -8.40 13.29
CA ALA A 98 7.37 -7.89 13.43
C ALA A 98 7.38 -6.57 14.22
N THR A 99 7.75 -5.48 13.55
CA THR A 99 7.84 -4.14 14.14
C THR A 99 6.72 -3.21 13.63
N LEU A 100 6.52 -2.07 14.32
CA LEU A 100 5.54 -1.07 13.86
C LEU A 100 5.92 -0.47 12.49
N ASP A 101 7.22 -0.40 12.19
CA ASP A 101 7.72 0.03 10.88
C ASP A 101 7.41 -1.00 9.79
N GLU A 102 7.58 -2.30 10.07
CA GLU A 102 7.20 -3.34 9.11
C GLU A 102 5.68 -3.31 8.85
N LEU A 103 4.88 -3.07 9.89
CA LEU A 103 3.44 -2.86 9.81
C LEU A 103 3.04 -1.49 9.23
N SER A 104 4.01 -0.63 8.95
CA SER A 104 3.84 0.69 8.32
C SER A 104 2.98 1.68 9.12
N LEU A 105 2.91 1.55 10.45
CA LEU A 105 2.03 2.41 11.26
C LEU A 105 2.42 3.91 11.17
N PRO A 106 3.71 4.31 11.28
CA PRO A 106 4.09 5.72 11.13
C PRO A 106 3.74 6.28 9.75
N GLN A 107 3.97 5.48 8.71
CA GLN A 107 3.65 5.84 7.32
C GLN A 107 2.13 5.98 7.13
N LEU A 108 1.32 5.19 7.84
CA LEU A 108 -0.13 5.27 7.78
C LEU A 108 -0.65 6.57 8.39
N ALA A 109 -0.09 6.99 9.53
CA ALA A 109 -0.42 8.27 10.15
C ALA A 109 -0.02 9.45 9.24
N ALA A 110 1.17 9.41 8.63
CA ALA A 110 1.61 10.43 7.67
C ALA A 110 0.71 10.47 6.43
N MET A 111 0.30 9.30 5.91
CA MET A 111 -0.60 9.22 4.76
C MET A 111 -2.00 9.73 5.09
N HIS A 112 -2.53 9.47 6.29
CA HIS A 112 -3.79 10.05 6.73
C HIS A 112 -3.75 11.58 6.67
N ALA A 113 -2.70 12.21 7.21
CA ALA A 113 -2.54 13.67 7.17
C ALA A 113 -2.48 14.17 5.72
N LYS A 114 -1.65 13.54 4.88
CA LYS A 114 -1.51 13.89 3.46
C LYS A 114 -2.82 13.76 2.67
N LEU A 115 -3.58 12.68 2.87
CA LEU A 115 -4.86 12.47 2.22
C LEU A 115 -5.92 13.47 2.72
N SER A 116 -5.88 13.84 3.99
CA SER A 116 -6.77 14.86 4.56
C SER A 116 -6.54 16.24 3.95
N GLU A 117 -5.32 16.55 3.52
CA GLU A 117 -4.98 17.80 2.83
C GLU A 117 -5.38 17.76 1.34
N LEU A 118 -5.16 16.62 0.67
CA LEU A 118 -5.35 16.50 -0.78
C LEU A 118 -6.81 16.24 -1.19
N CYS A 119 -7.60 15.60 -0.33
CA CYS A 119 -8.94 15.15 -0.68
C CYS A 119 -10.01 16.10 -0.13
N GLU A 120 -11.05 16.37 -0.93
CA GLU A 120 -12.20 17.17 -0.48
C GLU A 120 -12.90 16.58 0.75
N ARG A 121 -12.86 15.25 0.89
CA ARG A 121 -13.33 14.53 2.07
C ARG A 121 -12.17 13.74 2.64
N PRO A 122 -11.74 14.01 3.88
CA PRO A 122 -10.68 13.24 4.52
C PRO A 122 -11.11 11.77 4.69
N PRO A 123 -10.14 10.84 4.66
CA PRO A 123 -10.37 9.39 4.81
C PRO A 123 -10.79 8.94 6.21
#